data_AF-A0A3E4NMC3-F1
#
_entry.id   AF-A0A3E4NMC3-F1
#
_cell.length_a   1.000
_cell.length_b   1.000
_cell.length_c   1.000
_cell.angle_alpha   90.00
_cell.angle_beta   90.00
_cell.angle_gamma   90.00
#
_symmetry.space_group_name_H-M   'P 1'
#
loop_
_entity.id
_entity.type
_entity.pdbx_description
1 polymer ?
#
loop_
_entity_poly.entity_id
_entity_poly.type
_entity_poly.pdbx_seq_one_letter_code
_entity_poly.pdbx_strand_id
1 'polypeptide(L)'
;MRKVYFFAAALVATLTGCDNSEMNNITDSKQVAVEVTAGIEGVTTRMKNTTWQSGDEIGVFGTSGKMSYSNYRYQWTSGNAFKPYSNVIYYGDEEGQFTAYYPYAAAKDITDNKITRKLLEQYSTYLDDQIDFLYAEATGTKDDPQVDFQFKHKMSKVVLKLVPGNGYNSASGFASWWNIVFSNLHSQVSFNIKTGEVEPIGSAEELNFAYSAVWGFSGNYVAADNATYYTFIVCPGERVDGGMKVDLVYNNKYDGYTLHTTLFTGSQVFETEAGKEYTYTVTVNKTDLKVENAIISPWDPVTLPNDGKVDTTL
;
A
#
# COMPACT_ATOMS: atom_id res chain seq x y z
N MET A 1 19.67 -17.71 34.26
CA MET A 1 19.83 -18.15 32.86
C MET A 1 18.84 -19.29 32.61
N ARG A 2 17.72 -19.01 31.93
CA ARG A 2 16.66 -20.01 31.69
C ARG A 2 16.66 -20.34 30.21
N LYS A 3 17.17 -21.52 29.85
CA LYS A 3 17.11 -22.04 28.48
C LYS A 3 15.68 -22.48 28.20
N VAL A 4 15.05 -21.88 27.19
CA VAL A 4 13.73 -22.28 26.69
C VAL A 4 13.99 -23.12 25.44
N TYR A 5 13.55 -24.38 25.45
CA TYR A 5 13.61 -25.28 24.31
C TYR A 5 12.27 -25.20 23.57
N PHE A 6 12.30 -24.87 22.28
CA PHE A 6 11.14 -24.98 21.41
C PHE A 6 11.06 -26.39 20.82
N PHE A 7 9.90 -27.03 20.98
CA PHE A 7 9.59 -28.32 20.37
C PHE A 7 9.25 -28.11 18.88
N ALA A 8 10.04 -28.68 17.99
CA ALA A 8 9.72 -28.80 16.57
C ALA A 8 8.75 -29.98 16.38
N ALA A 9 7.56 -29.72 15.87
CA ALA A 9 6.61 -30.76 15.44
C ALA A 9 6.89 -31.11 13.98
N ALA A 10 7.35 -32.35 13.73
CA ALA A 10 7.55 -32.88 12.39
C ALA A 10 6.22 -33.41 11.83
N LEU A 11 5.71 -32.81 10.74
CA LEU A 11 4.57 -33.33 9.99
C LEU A 11 5.10 -34.12 8.78
N VAL A 12 4.82 -35.43 8.75
CA VAL A 12 5.16 -36.31 7.62
C VAL A 12 4.01 -36.28 6.62
N ALA A 13 4.25 -35.76 5.41
CA ALA A 13 3.32 -35.85 4.29
C ALA A 13 3.83 -36.89 3.28
N THR A 14 2.98 -37.87 2.94
CA THR A 14 3.26 -38.87 1.91
C THR A 14 2.90 -38.30 0.53
N LEU A 15 3.90 -38.16 -0.35
CA LEU A 15 3.72 -37.77 -1.74
C LEU A 15 3.48 -39.02 -2.61
N THR A 16 2.30 -39.12 -3.22
CA THR A 16 2.07 -39.98 -4.39
C THR A 16 2.16 -39.10 -5.63
N GLY A 17 3.17 -39.31 -6.46
CA GLY A 17 3.51 -38.47 -7.61
C GLY A 17 2.84 -38.86 -8.93
N CYS A 18 3.03 -37.99 -9.92
CA CYS A 18 3.49 -38.34 -11.28
C CYS A 18 3.78 -37.04 -12.06
N ASP A 19 5.05 -36.72 -12.27
CA ASP A 19 5.63 -36.77 -13.61
C ASP A 19 7.16 -36.74 -13.55
N ASN A 20 7.78 -37.57 -14.40
CA ASN A 20 9.18 -37.94 -14.37
C ASN A 20 10.07 -36.91 -15.08
N SER A 21 10.89 -36.20 -14.33
CA SER A 21 12.25 -35.86 -14.76
C SER A 21 13.19 -35.81 -13.54
N GLU A 22 14.03 -36.83 -13.47
CA GLU A 22 15.25 -36.99 -12.66
C GLU A 22 15.33 -36.25 -11.32
N MET A 23 14.56 -36.73 -10.34
CA MET A 23 14.84 -36.49 -8.93
C MET A 23 16.00 -37.39 -8.50
N ASN A 24 17.23 -36.92 -8.73
CA ASN A 24 18.40 -37.51 -8.09
C ASN A 24 18.26 -37.33 -6.57
N ASN A 25 18.23 -38.46 -5.88
CA ASN A 25 18.06 -38.61 -4.45
C ASN A 25 19.00 -37.69 -3.65
N ILE A 26 18.46 -36.60 -3.09
CA ILE A 26 19.05 -35.95 -1.91
C ILE A 26 18.46 -36.67 -0.70
N THR A 27 19.14 -37.73 -0.28
CA THR A 27 18.92 -38.40 1.00
C THR A 27 19.28 -37.46 2.16
N ASP A 28 18.29 -37.14 2.98
CA ASP A 28 18.40 -36.77 4.40
C ASP A 28 19.27 -35.54 4.78
N SER A 29 19.09 -34.41 4.09
CA SER A 29 19.32 -33.11 4.71
C SER A 29 17.97 -32.55 5.18
N LYS A 30 17.78 -32.37 6.49
CA LYS A 30 16.63 -31.68 7.08
C LYS A 30 16.34 -30.40 6.29
N GLN A 31 15.30 -30.42 5.46
CA GLN A 31 14.87 -29.24 4.73
C GLN A 31 14.39 -28.22 5.76
N VAL A 32 14.99 -27.03 5.74
CA VAL A 32 14.62 -25.94 6.63
C VAL A 32 13.62 -25.07 5.87
N ALA A 33 12.41 -24.95 6.42
CA ALA A 33 11.38 -24.10 5.85
C ALA A 33 11.77 -22.64 6.04
N VAL A 34 11.52 -21.81 5.03
CA VAL A 34 11.66 -20.35 5.14
C VAL A 34 10.55 -19.82 6.04
N GLU A 35 10.94 -19.07 7.07
CA GLU A 35 10.01 -18.35 7.94
C GLU A 35 9.82 -16.93 7.40
N VAL A 36 8.66 -16.65 6.79
CA VAL A 36 8.38 -15.35 6.18
C VAL A 36 7.84 -14.38 7.23
N THR A 37 8.62 -13.35 7.55
CA THR A 37 8.18 -12.18 8.30
C THR A 37 8.13 -10.97 7.38
N ALA A 38 7.36 -9.96 7.76
CA ALA A 38 7.19 -8.77 6.95
C ALA A 38 7.00 -7.54 7.83
N GLY A 39 7.88 -6.56 7.63
CA GLY A 39 7.66 -5.17 7.99
C GLY A 39 7.26 -4.36 6.74
N ILE A 40 6.61 -3.24 6.97
CA ILE A 40 6.56 -2.15 5.99
C ILE A 40 7.64 -1.17 6.45
N GLU A 41 8.55 -0.75 5.56
CA GLU A 41 9.69 0.09 5.93
C GLU A 41 9.18 1.38 6.64
N GLY A 42 9.86 1.79 7.71
CA GLY A 42 9.50 2.97 8.50
C GLY A 42 8.49 2.78 9.65
N VAL A 43 7.87 1.61 9.83
CA VAL A 43 6.92 1.37 10.93
C VAL A 43 7.64 1.17 12.28
N THR A 44 7.82 2.22 13.07
CA THR A 44 8.24 2.08 14.48
C THR A 44 7.12 2.15 15.52
N THR A 45 5.91 2.66 15.23
CA THR A 45 4.80 2.64 16.21
C THR A 45 3.42 2.91 15.60
N ARG A 46 2.46 2.02 15.95
CA ARG A 46 0.98 2.11 15.88
C ARG A 46 0.36 3.34 15.18
N MET A 47 0.09 3.21 13.88
CA MET A 47 -1.03 3.89 13.21
C MET A 47 -1.86 2.85 12.43
N LYS A 48 -3.19 2.94 12.51
CA LYS A 48 -4.11 2.22 11.62
C LYS A 48 -3.77 2.63 10.18
N ASN A 49 -3.61 1.66 9.27
CA ASN A 49 -3.20 1.77 7.85
C ASN A 49 -1.71 1.51 7.54
N THR A 50 -0.94 0.94 8.47
CA THR A 50 0.44 0.46 8.19
C THR A 50 0.72 -0.91 8.81
N THR A 51 -0.35 -1.68 9.06
CA THR A 51 -0.28 -2.97 9.72
C THR A 51 -1.02 -4.00 8.88
N TRP A 52 -0.36 -5.12 8.60
CA TRP A 52 -0.98 -6.29 8.01
C TRP A 52 -2.25 -6.69 8.77
N GLN A 53 -3.32 -6.89 8.02
CA GLN A 53 -4.62 -7.33 8.51
C GLN A 53 -4.77 -8.83 8.30
N SER A 54 -5.57 -9.47 9.16
CA SER A 54 -5.90 -10.88 8.97
C SER A 54 -6.57 -11.06 7.61
N GLY A 55 -5.98 -11.92 6.76
CA GLY A 55 -6.45 -12.13 5.40
C GLY A 55 -5.64 -11.40 4.34
N ASP A 56 -4.67 -10.56 4.70
CA ASP A 56 -3.71 -10.01 3.73
C ASP A 56 -2.85 -11.11 3.14
N GLU A 57 -2.56 -11.00 1.85
CA GLU A 57 -1.87 -12.05 1.11
C GLU A 57 -0.78 -11.48 0.23
N ILE A 58 0.37 -12.14 0.23
CA ILE A 58 1.52 -11.80 -0.59
C ILE A 58 1.88 -12.95 -1.53
N GLY A 59 2.44 -12.61 -2.68
CA GLY A 59 3.08 -13.55 -3.58
C GLY A 59 4.59 -13.52 -3.37
N VAL A 60 5.20 -14.69 -3.11
CA VAL A 60 6.64 -14.82 -2.86
C VAL A 60 7.31 -15.54 -4.03
N PHE A 61 8.40 -14.94 -4.53
CA PHE A 61 9.33 -15.55 -5.47
C PHE A 61 10.66 -15.80 -4.77
N GLY A 62 11.47 -16.71 -5.30
CA GLY A 62 12.84 -16.80 -4.84
C GLY A 62 13.61 -18.00 -5.36
N THR A 63 14.88 -18.06 -4.99
CA THR A 63 15.80 -19.13 -5.34
C THR A 63 16.69 -19.47 -4.15
N SER A 64 17.03 -20.75 -4.01
CA SER A 64 18.02 -21.24 -3.05
C SER A 64 18.65 -22.51 -3.61
N GLY A 65 19.95 -22.45 -3.94
CA GLY A 65 20.63 -23.51 -4.69
C GLY A 65 19.97 -23.81 -6.03
N LYS A 66 19.53 -25.06 -6.22
CA LYS A 66 18.82 -25.53 -7.43
C LYS A 66 17.30 -25.32 -7.36
N MET A 67 16.76 -24.85 -6.23
CA MET A 67 15.32 -24.64 -6.05
C MET A 67 14.91 -23.24 -6.53
N SER A 68 13.76 -23.16 -7.20
CA SER A 68 13.14 -21.92 -7.66
C SER A 68 11.66 -21.92 -7.30
N TYR A 69 11.19 -20.79 -6.80
CA TYR A 69 9.81 -20.57 -6.33
C TYR A 69 9.19 -19.43 -7.12
N SER A 70 7.97 -19.64 -7.63
CA SER A 70 7.27 -18.65 -8.45
C SER A 70 5.88 -18.40 -7.91
N ASN A 71 5.66 -17.18 -7.40
CA ASN A 71 4.39 -16.68 -6.89
C ASN A 71 3.71 -17.59 -5.85
N TYR A 72 4.47 -18.03 -4.84
CA TYR A 72 3.92 -18.82 -3.73
C TYR A 72 3.07 -17.93 -2.83
N ARG A 73 1.83 -18.32 -2.59
CA ARG A 73 0.86 -17.56 -1.81
C ARG A 73 1.10 -17.74 -0.31
N TYR A 74 1.27 -16.62 0.37
CA TYR A 74 1.41 -16.55 1.81
C TYR A 74 0.35 -15.59 2.37
N GLN A 75 -0.23 -15.94 3.52
CA GLN A 75 -1.32 -15.19 4.14
C GLN A 75 -0.95 -14.76 5.56
N TRP A 76 -1.27 -13.51 5.89
CA TRP A 76 -1.23 -12.99 7.23
C TRP A 76 -2.45 -13.47 8.01
N THR A 77 -2.23 -14.25 9.06
CA THR A 77 -3.32 -14.78 9.90
C THR A 77 -3.39 -14.04 11.24
N SER A 78 -2.25 -13.92 11.95
CA SER A 78 -2.09 -13.10 13.17
C SER A 78 -0.62 -13.09 13.61
N GLY A 79 -0.24 -12.13 14.47
CA GLY A 79 1.11 -12.09 15.07
C GLY A 79 2.11 -11.29 14.23
N ASN A 80 3.26 -11.89 13.92
CA ASN A 80 4.38 -11.21 13.26
C ASN A 80 4.81 -11.90 11.94
N ALA A 81 4.06 -12.89 11.43
CA ALA A 81 4.53 -13.74 10.34
C ALA A 81 3.43 -14.12 9.34
N PHE A 82 3.83 -14.18 8.08
CA PHE A 82 3.04 -14.76 7.01
C PHE A 82 3.14 -16.28 7.03
N LYS A 83 2.03 -16.96 6.78
CA LYS A 83 1.98 -18.43 6.71
C LYS A 83 1.72 -18.90 5.29
N PRO A 84 2.34 -20.00 4.84
CA PRO A 84 2.08 -20.55 3.52
C PRO A 84 0.60 -20.94 3.42
N TYR A 85 -0.08 -20.47 2.37
CA TYR A 85 -1.50 -20.79 2.17
C TYR A 85 -1.69 -22.23 1.68
N SER A 86 -0.78 -22.71 0.83
CA SER A 86 -0.82 -24.06 0.26
C SER A 86 0.56 -24.71 0.18
N ASN A 87 1.55 -23.99 -0.33
CA ASN A 87 2.90 -24.52 -0.57
C ASN A 87 3.94 -23.81 0.29
N VAL A 88 4.91 -24.57 0.80
CA VAL A 88 5.98 -24.09 1.68
C VAL A 88 7.26 -23.90 0.86
N ILE A 89 7.97 -22.80 1.11
CA ILE A 89 9.30 -22.52 0.56
C ILE A 89 10.36 -23.13 1.50
N TYR A 90 11.40 -23.75 0.93
CA TYR A 90 12.50 -24.35 1.67
C TYR A 90 13.85 -23.81 1.20
N TYR A 91 14.86 -23.83 2.08
CA TYR A 91 16.24 -23.61 1.67
C TYR A 91 16.78 -24.84 0.94
N GLY A 92 17.17 -24.65 -0.32
CA GLY A 92 17.83 -25.65 -1.17
C GLY A 92 19.36 -25.60 -1.09
N ASP A 93 19.92 -24.58 -0.44
CA ASP A 93 21.35 -24.36 -0.14
C ASP A 93 21.50 -23.52 1.15
N GLU A 94 22.71 -23.12 1.52
CA GLU A 94 22.98 -22.30 2.71
C GLU A 94 22.33 -20.91 2.66
N GLU A 95 22.16 -20.34 1.47
CA GLU A 95 21.56 -19.01 1.26
C GLU A 95 20.36 -19.08 0.30
N GLY A 96 19.49 -18.08 0.39
CA GLY A 96 18.39 -17.87 -0.55
C GLY A 96 18.13 -16.38 -0.80
N GLN A 97 17.65 -16.08 -2.01
CA GLN A 97 17.22 -14.75 -2.43
C GLN A 97 15.74 -14.80 -2.76
N PHE A 98 14.97 -13.87 -2.19
CA PHE A 98 13.53 -13.87 -2.28
C PHE A 98 13.01 -12.47 -2.61
N THR A 99 11.88 -12.42 -3.31
CA THR A 99 11.12 -11.19 -3.49
C THR A 99 9.67 -11.45 -3.12
N ALA A 100 8.97 -10.42 -2.68
CA ALA A 100 7.57 -10.54 -2.35
C ALA A 100 6.80 -9.30 -2.79
N TYR A 101 5.52 -9.49 -3.10
CA TYR A 101 4.63 -8.40 -3.48
C TYR A 101 3.26 -8.53 -2.82
N TYR A 102 2.58 -7.38 -2.67
CA TYR A 102 1.21 -7.27 -2.20
C TYR A 102 0.41 -6.35 -3.15
N PRO A 103 -0.90 -6.58 -3.31
CA PRO A 103 -1.65 -7.76 -2.88
C PRO A 103 -1.39 -8.95 -3.81
N TYR A 104 -1.44 -10.17 -3.27
CA TYR A 104 -1.33 -11.41 -4.05
C TYR A 104 -2.37 -11.45 -5.19
N ALA A 105 -1.97 -12.00 -6.34
CA ALA A 105 -2.87 -12.30 -7.43
C ALA A 105 -2.70 -13.74 -7.90
N ALA A 106 -3.83 -14.39 -8.20
CA ALA A 106 -3.83 -15.72 -8.79
C ALA A 106 -3.34 -15.67 -10.25
N ALA A 107 -2.80 -16.78 -10.75
CA ALA A 107 -2.25 -16.85 -12.11
C ALA A 107 -3.21 -16.40 -13.22
N LYS A 108 -4.52 -16.61 -13.04
CA LYS A 108 -5.57 -16.18 -13.97
C LYS A 108 -5.70 -14.65 -14.11
N ASP A 109 -5.22 -13.90 -13.11
CA ASP A 109 -5.32 -12.44 -13.01
C ASP A 109 -3.97 -11.77 -13.37
N ILE A 110 -3.00 -12.54 -13.86
CA ILE A 110 -1.64 -12.10 -14.23
C ILE A 110 -1.43 -12.36 -15.72
N THR A 111 -1.03 -11.31 -16.45
CA THR A 111 -0.63 -11.40 -17.86
C THR A 111 0.77 -10.81 -17.99
N ASP A 112 1.71 -11.52 -18.60
CA ASP A 112 3.10 -11.07 -18.78
C ASP A 112 3.80 -10.60 -17.48
N ASN A 113 3.52 -11.29 -16.37
CA ASN A 113 3.96 -10.94 -15.00
C ASN A 113 3.38 -9.61 -14.47
N LYS A 114 2.35 -9.06 -15.10
CA LYS A 114 1.70 -7.81 -14.71
C LYS A 114 0.29 -8.03 -14.20
N ILE A 115 -0.07 -7.28 -13.17
CA ILE A 115 -1.43 -7.10 -12.67
C ILE A 115 -1.90 -5.71 -13.09
N THR A 116 -3.13 -5.59 -13.56
CA THR A 116 -3.75 -4.29 -13.88
C THR A 116 -4.90 -3.99 -12.93
N ARG A 117 -5.01 -2.74 -12.48
CA ARG A 117 -6.11 -2.25 -11.63
C ARG A 117 -6.62 -0.90 -12.12
N LYS A 118 -7.90 -0.63 -11.85
CA LYS A 118 -8.50 0.70 -11.99
C LYS A 118 -8.53 1.39 -10.63
N LEU A 119 -8.20 2.68 -10.61
CA LEU A 119 -8.20 3.50 -9.40
C LEU A 119 -9.62 3.85 -8.94
N LEU A 120 -10.59 3.94 -9.85
CA LEU A 120 -11.96 4.44 -9.59
C LEU A 120 -13.04 3.37 -9.39
N GLU A 121 -12.71 2.08 -9.37
CA GLU A 121 -13.68 1.04 -8.99
C GLU A 121 -13.88 0.97 -7.46
N GLN A 122 -13.77 2.12 -6.77
CA GLN A 122 -13.79 2.34 -5.31
C GLN A 122 -15.17 2.12 -4.66
N TYR A 123 -15.77 0.95 -4.83
CA TYR A 123 -17.05 0.58 -4.22
C TYR A 123 -16.91 -0.39 -3.05
N SER A 124 -16.01 -0.14 -2.09
CA SER A 124 -16.04 -0.78 -0.76
C SER A 124 -14.98 -0.18 0.18
N THR A 125 -15.21 -0.33 1.48
CA THR A 125 -14.28 -0.02 2.57
C THR A 125 -12.98 -0.86 2.58
N TYR A 126 -12.75 -1.70 1.56
CA TYR A 126 -11.63 -2.66 1.45
C TYR A 126 -10.72 -2.40 0.23
N LEU A 127 -10.88 -1.26 -0.46
CA LEU A 127 -10.26 -1.05 -1.79
C LEU A 127 -8.94 -0.31 -1.79
N ASP A 128 -8.55 0.40 -0.72
CA ASP A 128 -7.20 0.96 -0.64
C ASP A 128 -6.16 -0.15 -0.75
N ASP A 129 -6.38 -1.25 -0.03
CA ASP A 129 -5.52 -2.43 0.01
C ASP A 129 -5.32 -3.11 -1.36
N GLN A 130 -6.31 -3.08 -2.26
CA GLN A 130 -6.20 -3.78 -3.55
C GLN A 130 -5.39 -3.03 -4.62
N ILE A 131 -5.21 -1.72 -4.44
CA ILE A 131 -4.45 -0.85 -5.35
C ILE A 131 -3.19 -0.30 -4.71
N ASP A 132 -3.00 -0.47 -3.40
CA ASP A 132 -1.76 -0.17 -2.69
C ASP A 132 -0.70 -1.25 -2.92
N PHE A 133 -0.03 -1.20 -4.07
CA PHE A 133 1.00 -2.17 -4.39
C PHE A 133 2.23 -2.01 -3.50
N LEU A 134 2.63 -3.11 -2.86
CA LEU A 134 3.87 -3.19 -2.09
C LEU A 134 4.83 -4.18 -2.73
N TYR A 135 6.13 -3.94 -2.59
CA TYR A 135 7.15 -4.88 -3.03
C TYR A 135 8.39 -4.83 -2.12
N ALA A 136 9.00 -5.98 -1.91
CA ALA A 136 10.20 -6.15 -1.11
C ALA A 136 11.14 -7.18 -1.74
N GLU A 137 12.43 -7.02 -1.44
CA GLU A 137 13.46 -8.02 -1.68
C GLU A 137 14.09 -8.37 -0.34
N ALA A 138 14.45 -9.63 -0.15
CA ALA A 138 15.12 -10.08 1.05
C ALA A 138 16.00 -11.30 0.75
N THR A 139 17.04 -11.45 1.55
CA THR A 139 17.87 -12.66 1.58
C THR A 139 17.64 -13.37 2.91
N GLY A 140 17.92 -14.66 2.95
CA GLY A 140 17.98 -15.39 4.20
C GLY A 140 18.91 -16.58 4.11
N THR A 141 19.14 -17.24 5.24
CA THR A 141 20.08 -18.36 5.33
C THR A 141 19.43 -19.57 5.96
N LYS A 142 19.99 -20.75 5.73
CA LYS A 142 19.47 -21.98 6.32
C LYS A 142 19.64 -22.03 7.85
N ASP A 143 20.70 -21.40 8.37
CA ASP A 143 21.00 -21.33 9.80
C ASP A 143 20.16 -20.27 10.54
N ASP A 144 19.73 -19.22 9.85
CA ASP A 144 18.74 -18.24 10.30
C ASP A 144 17.60 -18.14 9.27
N PRO A 145 16.59 -19.04 9.38
CA PRO A 145 15.62 -19.25 8.31
C PRO A 145 14.60 -18.15 8.14
N GLN A 146 14.65 -17.11 8.97
CA GLN A 146 13.79 -15.95 8.87
C GLN A 146 14.16 -15.11 7.65
N VAL A 147 13.18 -14.89 6.77
CA VAL A 147 13.26 -13.92 5.67
C VAL A 147 12.37 -12.74 6.04
N ASP A 148 13.00 -11.62 6.35
CA ASP A 148 12.32 -10.41 6.80
C ASP A 148 12.16 -9.42 5.65
N PHE A 149 10.99 -9.43 5.01
CA PHE A 149 10.69 -8.50 3.93
C PHE A 149 10.43 -7.10 4.49
N GLN A 150 11.13 -6.10 3.95
CA GLN A 150 10.88 -4.69 4.20
C GLN A 150 10.13 -4.12 2.98
N PHE A 151 8.81 -4.12 3.07
CA PHE A 151 7.94 -3.68 1.99
C PHE A 151 7.95 -2.16 1.82
N LYS A 152 8.00 -1.74 0.55
CA LYS A 152 7.85 -0.34 0.14
C LYS A 152 6.56 -0.15 -0.64
N HIS A 153 5.85 0.94 -0.39
CA HIS A 153 4.76 1.39 -1.24
C HIS A 153 5.29 1.73 -2.63
N LYS A 154 4.62 1.21 -3.67
CA LYS A 154 5.00 1.43 -5.07
C LYS A 154 4.08 2.42 -5.79
N MET A 155 2.98 2.80 -5.15
CA MET A 155 2.07 3.86 -5.61
C MET A 155 2.48 5.23 -5.08
N SER A 156 1.75 6.28 -5.45
CA SER A 156 1.85 7.61 -4.83
C SER A 156 0.57 7.95 -4.07
N LYS A 157 0.72 8.73 -2.99
CA LYS A 157 -0.42 9.17 -2.19
C LYS A 157 -0.58 10.68 -2.26
N VAL A 158 -1.80 11.13 -2.49
CA VAL A 158 -2.17 12.55 -2.34
C VAL A 158 -3.07 12.67 -1.12
N VAL A 159 -2.81 13.68 -0.30
CA VAL A 159 -3.64 14.00 0.87
C VAL A 159 -4.11 15.45 0.76
N LEU A 160 -5.41 15.66 0.83
CA LEU A 160 -6.00 16.99 1.00
C LEU A 160 -6.40 17.18 2.46
N LYS A 161 -5.73 18.10 3.14
CA LYS A 161 -6.07 18.56 4.48
C LYS A 161 -6.93 19.81 4.36
N LEU A 162 -8.25 19.64 4.43
CA LEU A 162 -9.20 20.75 4.35
C LEU A 162 -9.35 21.43 5.71
N VAL A 163 -9.05 22.72 5.78
CA VAL A 163 -9.17 23.55 6.99
C VAL A 163 -10.20 24.67 6.78
N PRO A 164 -10.93 25.09 7.84
CA PRO A 164 -11.97 26.10 7.67
C PRO A 164 -11.36 27.48 7.45
N GLY A 165 -11.81 28.14 6.38
CA GLY A 165 -11.51 29.52 6.09
C GLY A 165 -12.68 30.45 6.43
N ASN A 166 -12.70 31.62 5.79
CA ASN A 166 -13.75 32.62 5.94
C ASN A 166 -15.12 32.04 5.64
N GLY A 167 -15.99 32.07 6.65
CA GLY A 167 -17.37 31.60 6.56
C GLY A 167 -17.60 30.18 7.09
N TYR A 168 -16.58 29.49 7.59
CA TYR A 168 -16.70 28.21 8.28
C TYR A 168 -16.06 28.29 9.67
N ASN A 169 -16.70 27.66 10.66
CA ASN A 169 -16.18 27.60 12.04
C ASN A 169 -15.53 26.25 12.37
N SER A 170 -15.75 25.23 11.53
CA SER A 170 -15.30 23.85 11.74
C SER A 170 -15.07 23.15 10.40
N ALA A 171 -14.04 22.32 10.31
CA ALA A 171 -13.82 21.45 9.17
C ALA A 171 -14.74 20.22 9.14
N SER A 172 -15.46 19.91 10.22
CA SER A 172 -16.31 18.71 10.29
C SER A 172 -17.39 18.66 9.20
N GLY A 173 -17.84 19.83 8.72
CA GLY A 173 -18.78 19.94 7.60
C GLY A 173 -18.17 19.53 6.25
N PHE A 174 -16.85 19.45 6.15
CA PHE A 174 -16.16 19.00 4.94
C PHE A 174 -16.06 17.48 4.83
N ALA A 175 -16.44 16.71 5.86
CA ALA A 175 -16.35 15.25 5.84
C ALA A 175 -17.40 14.58 4.93
N SER A 176 -18.43 15.32 4.52
CA SER A 176 -19.59 14.76 3.80
C SER A 176 -20.03 15.69 2.67
N TRP A 177 -20.67 15.11 1.65
CA TRP A 177 -21.27 15.84 0.51
C TRP A 177 -20.26 16.51 -0.43
N TRP A 178 -18.98 16.13 -0.37
CA TRP A 178 -17.95 16.63 -1.29
C TRP A 178 -17.50 15.52 -2.23
N ASN A 179 -17.68 15.73 -3.52
CA ASN A 179 -16.94 14.98 -4.53
C ASN A 179 -15.62 15.69 -4.78
N ILE A 180 -14.55 14.93 -4.92
CA ILE A 180 -13.24 15.45 -5.26
C ILE A 180 -12.91 14.95 -6.65
N VAL A 181 -12.59 15.86 -7.55
CA VAL A 181 -12.35 15.54 -8.96
C VAL A 181 -10.96 15.98 -9.35
N PHE A 182 -10.11 15.05 -9.79
CA PHE A 182 -8.78 15.34 -10.31
C PHE A 182 -8.80 15.29 -11.83
N SER A 183 -8.24 16.30 -12.49
CA SER A 183 -8.13 16.30 -13.96
C SER A 183 -6.75 15.84 -14.42
N ASN A 184 -6.72 15.16 -15.56
CA ASN A 184 -5.51 14.76 -16.29
C ASN A 184 -4.61 13.78 -15.51
N LEU A 185 -5.21 12.79 -14.84
CA LEU A 185 -4.47 11.66 -14.25
C LEU A 185 -4.91 10.34 -14.87
N HIS A 186 -4.06 9.32 -14.83
CA HIS A 186 -4.41 7.99 -15.30
C HIS A 186 -5.31 7.28 -14.29
N SER A 187 -6.39 6.67 -14.78
CA SER A 187 -7.31 5.86 -13.96
C SER A 187 -6.90 4.40 -13.84
N GLN A 188 -5.84 4.00 -14.53
CA GLN A 188 -5.37 2.62 -14.60
C GLN A 188 -3.88 2.54 -14.36
N VAL A 189 -3.50 1.46 -13.71
CA VAL A 189 -2.11 1.18 -13.33
C VAL A 189 -1.78 -0.27 -13.64
N SER A 190 -0.54 -0.50 -14.06
CA SER A 190 0.05 -1.82 -14.19
C SER A 190 1.14 -2.02 -13.15
N PHE A 191 1.19 -3.21 -12.55
CA PHE A 191 2.20 -3.58 -11.57
C PHE A 191 2.89 -4.89 -11.97
N ASN A 192 4.20 -4.83 -12.16
CA ASN A 192 5.02 -6.00 -12.46
C ASN A 192 5.41 -6.73 -11.18
N ILE A 193 4.84 -7.91 -10.97
CA ILE A 193 4.99 -8.69 -9.73
C ILE A 193 6.40 -9.25 -9.54
N LYS A 194 7.22 -9.28 -10.60
CA LYS A 194 8.62 -9.74 -10.52
C LYS A 194 9.58 -8.63 -10.17
N THR A 195 9.36 -7.41 -10.65
CA THR A 195 10.30 -6.28 -10.49
C THR A 195 9.83 -5.24 -9.49
N GLY A 196 8.56 -5.25 -9.11
CA GLY A 196 7.97 -4.22 -8.26
C GLY A 196 7.73 -2.89 -8.98
N GLU A 197 7.88 -2.85 -10.30
CA GLU A 197 7.67 -1.67 -11.12
C GLU A 197 6.18 -1.41 -11.32
N VAL A 198 5.81 -0.13 -11.20
CA VAL A 198 4.44 0.36 -11.38
C VAL A 198 4.43 1.40 -12.50
N GLU A 199 3.50 1.25 -13.44
CA GLU A 199 3.37 2.14 -14.59
C GLU A 199 1.91 2.63 -14.71
N PRO A 200 1.66 3.94 -14.88
CA PRO A 200 0.37 4.42 -15.34
C PRO A 200 0.11 3.90 -16.76
N ILE A 201 -1.11 3.48 -17.04
CA ILE A 201 -1.50 2.97 -18.36
C ILE A 201 -2.80 3.61 -18.84
N GLY A 202 -3.02 3.59 -20.16
CA GLY A 202 -4.16 4.24 -20.79
C GLY A 202 -3.91 5.73 -21.02
N SER A 203 -4.99 6.48 -21.25
CA SER A 203 -4.91 7.94 -21.36
C SER A 203 -5.22 8.57 -20.01
N ALA A 204 -4.57 9.69 -19.72
CA ALA A 204 -4.95 10.54 -18.60
C ALA A 204 -6.38 11.09 -18.82
N GLU A 205 -7.18 11.08 -17.76
CA GLU A 205 -8.58 11.47 -17.77
C GLU A 205 -8.98 12.16 -16.45
N GLU A 206 -10.29 12.32 -16.25
CA GLU A 206 -10.84 12.83 -15.00
C GLU A 206 -11.05 11.70 -13.99
N LEU A 207 -10.51 11.85 -12.79
CA LEU A 207 -10.76 10.97 -11.66
C LEU A 207 -11.77 11.58 -10.70
N ASN A 208 -12.98 11.04 -10.66
CA ASN A 208 -14.08 11.56 -9.84
C ASN A 208 -14.31 10.67 -8.61
N PHE A 209 -13.84 11.14 -7.46
CA PHE A 209 -14.04 10.51 -6.16
C PHE A 209 -15.34 11.03 -5.55
N ALA A 210 -16.44 10.35 -5.90
CA ALA A 210 -17.78 10.74 -5.48
C ALA A 210 -18.06 10.37 -4.02
N TYR A 211 -18.64 11.30 -3.26
CA TYR A 211 -19.01 11.06 -1.87
C TYR A 211 -20.03 9.92 -1.73
N SER A 212 -19.84 9.07 -0.73
CA SER A 212 -20.81 8.04 -0.33
C SER A 212 -20.87 7.87 1.19
N ALA A 213 -22.06 8.03 1.76
CA ALA A 213 -22.29 7.97 3.21
C ALA A 213 -22.30 6.54 3.78
N VAL A 214 -22.48 5.52 2.94
CA VAL A 214 -22.71 4.12 3.38
C VAL A 214 -21.56 3.21 2.99
N TRP A 215 -21.11 3.28 1.73
CA TRP A 215 -20.12 2.38 1.16
C TRP A 215 -19.15 3.14 0.26
N GLY A 216 -18.49 4.19 0.76
CA GLY A 216 -17.48 4.82 -0.08
C GLY A 216 -16.78 6.04 0.49
N PHE A 217 -16.34 6.87 -0.44
CA PHE A 217 -15.38 7.95 -0.25
C PHE A 217 -15.98 9.07 0.62
N SER A 218 -15.30 9.42 1.71
CA SER A 218 -15.68 10.49 2.63
C SER A 218 -14.45 11.07 3.31
N GLY A 219 -14.58 12.28 3.86
CA GLY A 219 -13.49 12.93 4.56
C GLY A 219 -13.40 12.45 6.00
N ASN A 220 -12.18 12.27 6.50
CA ASN A 220 -11.92 11.94 7.89
C ASN A 220 -11.67 13.21 8.71
N TYR A 221 -12.64 13.61 9.54
CA TYR A 221 -12.48 14.77 10.41
C TYR A 221 -11.62 14.44 11.64
N VAL A 222 -10.59 15.24 11.86
CA VAL A 222 -9.69 15.17 13.02
C VAL A 222 -9.85 16.42 13.85
N ALA A 223 -10.45 16.28 15.02
CA ALA A 223 -10.80 17.42 15.88
C ALA A 223 -9.57 18.18 16.41
N ALA A 224 -8.48 17.48 16.72
CA ALA A 224 -7.24 18.09 17.21
C ALA A 224 -6.63 19.08 16.20
N ASP A 225 -6.79 18.79 14.90
CA ASP A 225 -6.28 19.62 13.81
C ASP A 225 -7.30 20.65 13.32
N ASN A 226 -8.56 20.53 13.76
CA ASN A 226 -9.73 21.16 13.15
C ASN A 226 -9.69 21.05 11.62
N ALA A 227 -9.41 19.84 11.11
CA ALA A 227 -9.20 19.57 9.70
C ALA A 227 -9.92 18.29 9.26
N THR A 228 -10.31 18.24 7.99
CA THR A 228 -10.84 17.05 7.35
C THR A 228 -9.86 16.56 6.31
N TYR A 229 -9.49 15.29 6.41
CA TYR A 229 -8.51 14.65 5.53
C TYR A 229 -9.20 13.80 4.47
N TYR A 230 -8.78 13.99 3.21
CA TYR A 230 -9.08 13.09 2.11
C TYR A 230 -7.77 12.49 1.60
N THR A 231 -7.74 11.17 1.49
CA THR A 231 -6.56 10.42 1.04
C THR A 231 -6.86 9.71 -0.26
N PHE A 232 -5.92 9.78 -1.20
CA PHE A 232 -6.05 9.20 -2.53
C PHE A 232 -4.79 8.43 -2.87
N ILE A 233 -4.95 7.22 -3.39
CA ILE A 233 -3.89 6.49 -4.07
C ILE A 233 -3.96 6.85 -5.55
N VAL A 234 -2.86 7.38 -6.08
CA VAL A 234 -2.70 7.75 -7.49
C VAL A 234 -1.51 7.02 -8.09
N CYS A 235 -1.47 6.94 -9.41
CA CYS A 235 -0.33 6.35 -10.10
C CYS A 235 0.98 7.10 -9.73
N PRO A 236 2.11 6.40 -9.60
CA PRO A 236 3.41 7.04 -9.61
C PRO A 236 3.78 7.50 -11.02
N GLY A 237 4.71 8.45 -11.14
CA GLY A 237 5.19 8.93 -12.43
C GLY A 237 4.19 9.79 -13.20
N GLU A 238 3.12 10.26 -12.56
CA GLU A 238 2.22 11.23 -13.17
C GLU A 238 2.96 12.53 -13.44
N ARG A 239 2.58 13.24 -14.51
CA ARG A 239 3.09 14.57 -14.83
C ARG A 239 2.01 15.40 -15.51
N VAL A 240 1.67 16.52 -14.90
CA VAL A 240 0.72 17.51 -15.43
C VAL A 240 1.39 18.88 -15.47
N ASP A 241 1.84 19.29 -16.66
CA ASP A 241 2.38 20.64 -16.87
C ASP A 241 1.26 21.68 -16.65
N GLY A 242 1.56 22.73 -15.91
CA GLY A 242 0.56 23.70 -15.44
C GLY A 242 -0.17 23.29 -14.17
N GLY A 243 0.16 22.12 -13.58
CA GLY A 243 -0.41 21.62 -12.34
C GLY A 243 -1.70 20.81 -12.53
N MET A 244 -2.02 19.98 -11.54
CA MET A 244 -3.22 19.15 -11.55
C MET A 244 -4.42 19.98 -11.10
N LYS A 245 -5.43 20.13 -11.97
CA LYS A 245 -6.68 20.80 -11.59
C LYS A 245 -7.48 19.91 -10.65
N VAL A 246 -8.07 20.54 -9.64
CA VAL A 246 -8.90 19.87 -8.64
C VAL A 246 -10.18 20.65 -8.42
N ASP A 247 -11.30 19.96 -8.58
CA ASP A 247 -12.62 20.49 -8.27
C ASP A 247 -13.14 19.85 -6.97
N LEU A 248 -13.49 20.72 -6.01
CA LEU A 248 -14.20 20.37 -4.80
C LEU A 248 -15.69 20.68 -5.05
N VAL A 249 -16.46 19.64 -5.36
CA VAL A 249 -17.88 19.77 -5.69
C VAL A 249 -18.69 19.50 -4.43
N TYR A 250 -19.21 20.54 -3.80
CA TYR A 250 -20.18 20.41 -2.72
C TYR A 250 -21.56 20.13 -3.32
N ASN A 251 -22.16 19.02 -2.94
CA ASN A 251 -23.48 18.63 -3.43
C ASN A 251 -24.30 18.00 -2.30
N ASN A 252 -25.20 18.79 -1.71
CA ASN A 252 -26.22 18.29 -0.80
C ASN A 252 -27.60 18.34 -1.49
N LYS A 253 -28.63 17.77 -0.85
CA LYS A 253 -29.99 17.70 -1.42
C LYS A 253 -30.62 19.07 -1.78
N TYR A 254 -30.12 20.16 -1.22
CA TYR A 254 -30.73 21.49 -1.23
C TYR A 254 -29.89 22.59 -1.87
N ASP A 255 -28.56 22.40 -1.95
CA ASP A 255 -27.59 23.38 -2.43
C ASP A 255 -26.38 22.66 -3.03
N GLY A 256 -25.73 23.31 -3.99
CA GLY A 256 -24.54 22.79 -4.62
C GLY A 256 -23.71 23.86 -5.30
N TYR A 257 -22.40 23.74 -5.16
CA TYR A 257 -21.42 24.63 -5.78
C TYR A 257 -20.10 23.88 -5.98
N THR A 258 -19.29 24.39 -6.91
CA THR A 258 -17.95 23.86 -7.16
C THR A 258 -16.94 24.92 -6.81
N LEU A 259 -15.92 24.52 -6.06
CA LEU A 259 -14.72 25.30 -5.84
C LEU A 259 -13.57 24.70 -6.64
N HIS A 260 -12.79 25.54 -7.28
CA HIS A 260 -11.73 25.13 -8.20
C HIS A 260 -10.37 25.50 -7.60
N THR A 261 -9.40 24.61 -7.78
CA THR A 261 -7.99 24.91 -7.49
C THR A 261 -7.06 24.14 -8.42
N THR A 262 -5.76 24.39 -8.29
CA THR A 262 -4.71 23.65 -8.99
C THR A 262 -3.62 23.29 -7.99
N LEU A 263 -3.25 22.03 -7.98
CA LEU A 263 -2.21 21.49 -7.10
C LEU A 263 -0.89 21.38 -7.85
N PHE A 264 0.18 21.65 -7.13
CA PHE A 264 1.54 21.66 -7.65
C PHE A 264 2.47 20.95 -6.67
N THR A 265 3.35 20.09 -7.18
CA THR A 265 4.44 19.51 -6.38
C THR A 265 5.73 20.32 -6.51
N GLY A 266 5.85 21.11 -7.58
CA GLY A 266 6.95 22.04 -7.82
C GLY A 266 6.47 23.32 -8.52
N SER A 267 7.40 24.06 -9.14
CA SER A 267 7.03 25.28 -9.87
C SER A 267 6.28 24.94 -11.17
N GLN A 268 4.98 25.23 -11.22
CA GLN A 268 4.11 25.07 -12.40
C GLN A 268 3.95 23.63 -12.92
N VAL A 269 4.20 22.62 -12.08
CA VAL A 269 3.99 21.21 -12.44
C VAL A 269 3.42 20.44 -11.26
N PHE A 270 2.61 19.43 -11.57
CA PHE A 270 2.26 18.35 -10.64
C PHE A 270 2.91 17.07 -11.14
N GLU A 271 3.73 16.45 -10.29
CA GLU A 271 4.44 15.20 -10.57
C GLU A 271 4.41 14.27 -9.37
N THR A 272 4.29 12.97 -9.61
CA THR A 272 4.28 11.96 -8.53
C THR A 272 5.43 10.97 -8.68
N GLU A 273 5.83 10.39 -7.55
CA GLU A 273 6.91 9.42 -7.47
C GLU A 273 6.47 8.27 -6.57
N ALA A 274 6.88 7.05 -6.90
CA ALA A 274 6.57 5.85 -6.13
C ALA A 274 7.04 6.00 -4.68
N GLY A 275 6.20 5.60 -3.73
CA GLY A 275 6.50 5.66 -2.31
C GLY A 275 6.58 7.08 -1.74
N LYS A 276 5.89 8.06 -2.36
CA LYS A 276 5.78 9.44 -1.84
C LYS A 276 4.35 9.79 -1.48
N GLU A 277 4.21 10.57 -0.41
CA GLU A 277 2.99 11.24 0.01
C GLU A 277 3.11 12.75 -0.27
N TYR A 278 2.07 13.31 -0.87
CA TYR A 278 1.94 14.72 -1.23
C TYR A 278 0.76 15.32 -0.47
N THR A 279 1.06 16.03 0.63
CA THR A 279 0.04 16.61 1.51
C THR A 279 -0.16 18.09 1.22
N TYR A 280 -1.40 18.47 0.92
CA TYR A 280 -1.80 19.84 0.63
C TYR A 280 -2.74 20.36 1.73
N THR A 281 -2.34 21.44 2.40
CA THR A 281 -3.29 22.21 3.22
C THR A 281 -4.14 23.07 2.30
N VAL A 282 -5.46 22.87 2.34
CA VAL A 282 -6.43 23.61 1.55
C VAL A 282 -7.37 24.35 2.50
N THR A 283 -7.23 25.67 2.55
CA THR A 283 -8.18 26.52 3.28
C THR A 283 -9.43 26.72 2.43
N VAL A 284 -10.57 26.25 2.94
CA VAL A 284 -11.86 26.32 2.26
C VAL A 284 -12.61 27.56 2.73
N ASN A 285 -12.78 28.55 1.84
CA ASN A 285 -13.68 29.68 2.08
C ASN A 285 -14.98 29.46 1.28
N LYS A 286 -16.03 30.22 1.57
CA LYS A 286 -17.32 30.09 0.86
C LYS A 286 -17.25 30.35 -0.65
N THR A 287 -16.22 31.05 -1.12
CA THR A 287 -16.14 31.54 -2.51
C THR A 287 -14.88 31.12 -3.24
N ASP A 288 -13.84 30.66 -2.52
CA ASP A 288 -12.55 30.29 -3.09
C ASP A 288 -11.81 29.26 -2.22
N LEU A 289 -10.74 28.70 -2.79
CA LEU A 289 -9.78 27.83 -2.10
C LEU A 289 -8.43 28.54 -2.04
N LYS A 290 -7.75 28.42 -0.90
CA LYS A 290 -6.33 28.79 -0.80
C LYS A 290 -5.52 27.53 -0.52
N VAL A 291 -4.58 27.25 -1.40
CA VAL A 291 -3.75 26.04 -1.34
C VAL A 291 -2.32 26.41 -0.99
N GLU A 292 -1.77 25.73 0.00
CA GLU A 292 -0.35 25.80 0.33
C GLU A 292 0.45 24.83 -0.55
N ASN A 293 1.76 25.07 -0.67
CA ASN A 293 2.63 24.14 -1.38
C ASN A 293 2.58 22.74 -0.75
N ALA A 294 2.76 21.71 -1.57
CA ALA A 294 2.80 20.34 -1.10
C ALA A 294 3.91 20.14 -0.06
N ILE A 295 3.57 19.48 1.05
CA ILE A 295 4.56 18.81 1.89
C ILE A 295 4.77 17.42 1.30
N ILE A 296 6.00 17.15 0.83
CA ILE A 296 6.36 15.89 0.21
C ILE A 296 7.16 15.06 1.21
N SER A 297 6.65 13.88 1.57
CA SER A 297 7.30 12.94 2.47
C SER A 297 7.38 11.55 1.84
N PRO A 298 8.26 10.66 2.32
CA PRO A 298 8.10 9.23 2.07
C PRO A 298 6.69 8.79 2.45
N TRP A 299 6.09 7.91 1.66
CA TRP A 299 4.91 7.14 2.03
C TRP A 299 5.38 5.91 2.81
N ASP A 300 6.16 6.18 3.83
CA ASP A 300 6.46 5.29 4.95
C ASP A 300 5.95 6.06 6.17
N PRO A 301 5.45 5.42 7.24
CA PRO A 301 5.07 6.16 8.41
C PRO A 301 6.26 6.99 8.89
N VAL A 302 6.02 8.30 8.98
CA VAL A 302 6.95 9.28 9.52
C VAL A 302 7.50 8.72 10.83
N THR A 303 8.83 8.58 10.91
CA THR A 303 9.51 8.46 12.18
C THR A 303 9.13 9.70 12.98
N LEU A 304 8.31 9.53 14.03
CA LEU A 304 7.93 10.66 14.87
C LEU A 304 9.19 11.34 15.39
N PRO A 305 9.33 12.67 15.29
CA PRO A 305 10.34 13.36 16.06
C PRO A 305 9.96 13.16 17.54
N ASN A 306 10.87 12.51 18.28
CA ASN A 306 10.84 12.20 19.72
C ASN A 306 10.27 10.82 20.09
N ASP A 307 11.15 9.82 20.07
CA ASP A 307 11.37 8.74 21.06
C ASP A 307 10.20 8.14 21.87
N GLY A 308 8.95 8.17 21.39
CA GLY A 308 7.86 7.35 21.91
C GLY A 308 7.52 7.57 23.39
N LYS A 309 7.91 8.72 23.97
CA LYS A 309 7.52 9.08 25.33
C LYS A 309 6.22 9.87 25.27
N VAL A 310 5.18 9.28 25.85
CA VAL A 310 3.98 10.00 26.27
C VAL A 310 4.43 11.03 27.31
N ASP A 311 4.32 12.32 27.00
CA ASP A 311 4.30 13.35 28.03
C ASP A 311 2.99 13.15 28.81
N THR A 312 3.09 12.60 30.02
CA THR A 312 1.94 12.39 30.91
C THR A 312 1.64 13.63 31.76
N THR A 313 1.96 14.83 31.29
CA THR A 313 1.66 16.05 32.03
C THR A 313 1.04 17.16 31.19
N LEU A 314 -0.21 17.45 31.55
CA LEU A 314 -1.07 18.63 31.28
C LEU A 314 -2.01 18.55 30.07
#